data_AF-A0A3B8WKF5-F1
#
_entry.id   AF-A0A3B8WKF5-F1
#
_cell.length_a   1.000
_cell.length_b   1.000
_cell.length_c   1.000
_cell.angle_alpha   90.00
_cell.angle_beta   90.00
_cell.angle_gamma   90.00
#
_symmetry.space_group_name_H-M   'P 1'
#
loop_
_entity.id
_entity.type
_entity.pdbx_description
1 polymer ?
#
loop_
_entity_poly.entity_id
_entity_poly.type
_entity_poly.pdbx_seq_one_letter_code
_entity_poly.pdbx_strand_id
1 'polypeptide(L)' 'TTQIMVHPADSQTILSEMVTTVSIDDEGGGEFVKVEQVNTGSILINPDEWPELRAAIDRMIAECEGGER' A
#
# COMPACT_ATOMS: atom_id res chain seq x y z
N THR A 1 9.31 -8.95 -12.29
CA THR A 1 8.46 -8.03 -11.51
C THR A 1 9.04 -7.87 -10.13
N THR A 2 9.27 -6.64 -9.71
CA THR A 2 9.71 -6.31 -8.34
C THR A 2 8.48 -6.16 -7.46
N GLN A 3 8.49 -6.78 -6.28
CA GLN A 3 7.40 -6.65 -5.30
C GLN A 3 7.93 -6.67 -3.86
N ILE A 4 7.21 -6.00 -2.97
CA ILE A 4 7.42 -5.95 -1.53
C ILE A 4 6.12 -6.37 -0.85
N MET A 5 6.21 -7.22 0.18
CA MET A 5 5.06 -7.65 0.98
C MET A 5 5.17 -7.08 2.39
N VAL A 6 4.16 -6.33 2.82
CA VAL A 6 4.03 -5.77 4.17
C VAL A 6 3.02 -6.60 4.95
N HIS A 7 3.43 -7.12 6.09
CA HIS A 7 2.61 -7.98 6.95
C HIS A 7 2.74 -7.53 8.41
N PRO A 8 1.72 -7.77 9.26
CA PRO A 8 1.82 -7.49 10.69
C PRO A 8 2.99 -8.26 11.32
N ALA A 9 3.76 -7.62 12.20
CA ALA A 9 4.94 -8.20 12.83
C ALA A 9 4.62 -9.48 13.65
N ASP A 10 3.43 -9.55 14.23
CA ASP A 10 2.97 -10.69 15.04
C ASP A 10 2.34 -11.82 14.20
N SER A 11 2.16 -11.61 12.90
CA SER A 11 1.63 -12.64 11.99
C SER A 11 2.76 -13.52 11.48
N GLN A 12 2.77 -14.78 11.90
CA GLN A 12 3.74 -15.78 11.44
C GLN A 12 3.50 -16.24 9.99
N THR A 13 2.47 -15.70 9.32
CA THR A 13 2.00 -16.18 8.04
C THR A 13 1.79 -15.04 7.06
N ILE A 14 2.55 -15.10 5.96
CA ILE A 14 2.42 -14.24 4.76
C ILE A 14 1.10 -14.45 3.99
N LEU A 15 0.27 -15.41 4.40
CA LEU A 15 -1.05 -15.70 3.83
C LEU A 15 -2.20 -15.04 4.60
N SER A 16 -1.90 -14.08 5.48
CA SER A 16 -2.94 -13.30 6.15
C SER A 16 -3.65 -12.39 5.14
N GLU A 17 -4.97 -12.26 5.27
CA GLU A 17 -5.77 -11.32 4.46
C GLU A 17 -5.36 -9.85 4.69
N MET A 18 -4.62 -9.57 5.77
CA MET A 18 -4.08 -8.24 6.08
C MET A 18 -2.77 -7.91 5.34
N VAL A 19 -2.23 -8.84 4.55
CA VAL A 19 -0.98 -8.62 3.83
C VAL A 19 -1.18 -7.66 2.67
N THR A 20 -0.39 -6.59 2.65
CA THR A 20 -0.33 -5.63 1.55
C THR A 20 0.81 -5.97 0.63
N THR A 21 0.52 -6.14 -0.67
CA THR A 21 1.52 -6.29 -1.72
C THR A 21 1.72 -4.97 -2.44
N VAL A 22 2.97 -4.54 -2.56
CA VAL A 22 3.39 -3.36 -3.32
C VAL A 22 4.24 -3.84 -4.49
N SER A 23 3.84 -3.55 -5.72
CA SER A 23 4.54 -4.01 -6.93
C SER A 23 4.57 -2.94 -8.02
N ILE A 24 5.44 -3.12 -9.02
CA ILE A 24 5.40 -2.32 -10.25
C ILE A 24 4.45 -3.01 -11.24
N ASP A 25 3.49 -2.25 -11.78
CA ASP A 25 2.55 -2.67 -12.82
C ASP A 25 2.78 -1.83 -14.08
N ASP A 26 2.78 -2.46 -15.25
CA ASP A 26 2.98 -1.83 -16.56
C ASP A 26 1.74 -2.13 -17.42
N GLU A 27 0.82 -1.17 -17.45
CA GLU A 27 -0.44 -1.30 -18.21
C GLU A 27 -0.29 -0.86 -19.68
N GLY A 28 0.94 -0.83 -20.23
CA GLY A 28 1.20 -0.43 -21.62
C GLY A 28 1.05 1.07 -21.89
N GLY A 29 0.83 1.86 -20.83
CA GLY A 29 0.75 3.33 -20.85
C GLY A 29 1.70 4.02 -19.86
N GLY A 30 2.56 3.25 -19.17
CA GLY A 30 3.49 3.74 -18.15
C GLY A 30 3.63 2.75 -16.98
N GLU A 31 4.68 2.92 -16.17
CA GLU A 31 4.88 2.14 -14.94
C GLU A 31 4.17 2.82 -13.76
N PHE A 32 3.37 2.04 -13.03
CA PHE A 32 2.66 2.46 -11.83
C PHE A 32 3.08 1.62 -10.63
N VAL A 33 3.02 2.20 -9.43
CA VAL A 33 3.12 1.43 -8.20
C VAL A 33 1.73 0.91 -7.83
N LYS A 34 1.54 -0.40 -7.90
CA LYS A 34 0.32 -1.07 -7.44
C LYS A 34 0.42 -1.38 -5.96
N VAL A 35 -0.60 -1.01 -5.18
CA VAL A 35 -0.77 -1.40 -3.78
C VAL A 35 -2.06 -2.22 -3.68
N GLU A 36 -1.97 -3.44 -3.19
CA GLU A 36 -3.08 -4.39 -3.16
C GLU A 36 -3.16 -5.15 -1.82
N GLN A 37 -4.37 -5.32 -1.31
CA GLN A 37 -4.66 -6.25 -0.20
C GLN A 37 -5.72 -7.25 -0.64
N VAL A 38 -5.53 -8.50 -0.22
CA VAL A 38 -6.50 -9.58 -0.49
C VAL A 38 -7.87 -9.15 0.08
N ASN A 39 -8.93 -9.31 -0.73
CA ASN A 39 -10.32 -8.98 -0.38
C ASN A 39 -10.64 -7.49 -0.10
N THR A 40 -9.68 -6.57 -0.26
CA THR A 40 -9.91 -5.12 -0.06
C THR A 40 -9.85 -4.34 -1.38
N GLY A 41 -9.06 -4.82 -2.34
CA GLY A 41 -8.87 -4.20 -3.66
C GLY A 41 -7.46 -3.68 -3.85
N SER A 42 -7.26 -2.89 -4.91
CA SER A 42 -5.98 -2.28 -5.24
C SER A 42 -6.11 -0.85 -5.75
N ILE A 43 -5.02 -0.11 -5.62
CA ILE A 43 -4.83 1.21 -6.23
C ILE A 43 -3.56 1.20 -7.08
N LEU A 44 -3.55 2.00 -8.15
CA LEU A 44 -2.36 2.30 -8.94
C LEU A 44 -1.92 3.73 -8.62
N ILE A 45 -0.64 3.91 -8.33
CA ILE A 45 -0.05 5.19 -7.97
C ILE A 45 0.91 5.60 -9.08
N ASN A 46 0.67 6.76 -9.67
CA ASN A 46 1.62 7.38 -10.59
C ASN A 46 2.84 7.90 -9.77
N PRO A 47 4.08 7.52 -10.14
CA PRO A 47 5.28 8.03 -9.48
C PRO A 47 5.36 9.57 -9.39
N ASP A 48 4.83 10.28 -10.39
CA ASP A 48 4.84 11.75 -10.44
C ASP A 48 3.93 12.39 -9.38
N GLU A 49 2.87 11.68 -8.97
CA GLU A 49 1.90 12.13 -7.97
C GLU A 49 2.29 11.70 -6.54
N TRP A 50 3.31 10.85 -6.41
CA TRP A 50 3.69 10.27 -5.12
C TRP A 50 3.98 11.31 -4.02
N PRO A 51 4.67 12.44 -4.27
CA PRO A 51 4.93 13.42 -3.22
C PRO A 51 3.67 13.97 -2.57
N GLU A 52 2.65 14.29 -3.38
CA GLU A 52 1.39 14.86 -2.92
C GLU A 52 0.50 13.79 -2.28
N LEU A 53 0.42 12.61 -2.90
CA LEU A 53 -0.35 11.49 -2.37
C LEU A 53 0.19 11.04 -1.00
N ARG A 54 1.52 10.92 -0.86
CA ARG A 54 2.16 10.60 0.42
C ARG A 54 1.84 11.65 1.48
N ALA A 55 1.95 12.94 1.16
CA ALA A 55 1.65 14.00 2.12
C ALA A 55 0.18 13.97 2.61
N ALA A 56 -0.76 13.66 1.70
CA ALA A 56 -2.17 13.49 2.06
C ALA A 56 -2.38 12.25 2.96
N ILE A 57 -1.75 11.12 2.63
CA ILE A 57 -1.81 9.88 3.44
C ILE A 57 -1.22 10.12 4.84
N ASP A 58 -0.02 10.70 4.93
CA ASP A 58 0.64 11.00 6.19
C ASP A 58 -0.24 11.89 7.08
N ARG A 59 -0.88 12.90 6.49
CA ARG A 59 -1.85 13.75 7.20
C ARG A 59 -3.02 12.93 7.73
N MET A 60 -3.63 12.07 6.92
CA MET A 60 -4.78 11.26 7.37
C MET A 60 -4.37 10.24 8.44
N ILE A 61 -3.19 9.64 8.35
CA ILE A 61 -2.65 8.75 9.39
C ILE A 61 -2.46 9.50 10.71
N ALA A 62 -1.97 10.74 10.67
CA ALA A 62 -1.81 11.56 11.87
C ALA A 62 -3.16 11.91 12.53
N GLU A 63 -4.23 12.01 11.76
CA GLU A 63 -5.60 12.23 12.25
C GLU A 63 -6.28 10.93 12.72
N CYS A 64 -5.76 9.75 12.35
CA CYS A 64 -6.25 8.49 12.90
C CYS A 64 -5.91 8.41 14.39
N GLU A 65 -6.92 8.51 15.26
CA GLU A 65 -6.78 8.27 16.70
C GLU A 65 -6.44 6.79 16.95
N GLY A 66 -5.15 6.48 17.11
CA GLY A 66 -4.71 5.16 17.51
C GLY A 66 -5.02 4.89 18.99
N GLY A 67 -6.15 4.23 19.26
CA GLY A 67 -6.19 2.97 20.01
C GLY A 67 -5.48 2.79 21.37
N GLU A 68 -5.04 3.85 22.07
CA GLU A 68 -4.57 3.79 23.46
C GLU A 68 -5.10 5.01 24.24
N ARG A 69 -6.31 4.88 24.81
CA ARG A 69 -6.71 5.54 26.07
C ARG A 69 -7.10 4.45 27.07
#